data_AF-A0A6A9SJL1-F1
#
_entry.id   AF-A0A6A9SJL1-F1
#
_cell.length_a   1.000
_cell.length_b   1.000
_cell.length_c   1.000
_cell.angle_alpha   90.00
_cell.angle_beta   90.00
_cell.angle_gamma   90.00
#
_symmetry.space_group_name_H-M   'P 1'
#
loop_
_entity.id
_entity.type
_entity.pdbx_description
1 polymer ?
#
loop_
_entity_poly.entity_id
_entity_poly.type
_entity_poly.pdbx_seq_one_letter_code
_entity_poly.pdbx_strand_id
1 'polypeptide(L)'
;MHTYSTDNDKRPTVYGVLGFAAYLLVLIIGWATSLLAAGLPAIAGGTISWGLAFTILSAGFIRRGWKTPVARSTGASRAPDFSGDWKGYIKTSYEGHIDEEALHESNDTEAEMQRVAAKLHIDQTWRKISVHLSTENSESDSTGATVLTKEGRWPSLTYQYGNEPDVDSESSMRAHDGTADLSLKRNGEQDVLEGFYYTGPGRENYGEMYFERQP
;
A
#
# COMPACT_ATOMS: atom_id res chain seq x y z
N MET A 1 5.55 -8.07 0.58
CA MET A 1 5.66 -6.83 -0.23
C MET A 1 6.47 -7.01 -1.52
N HIS A 2 5.94 -6.54 -2.64
CA HIS A 2 6.61 -6.44 -3.94
C HIS A 2 6.73 -4.97 -4.38
N THR A 3 7.52 -4.69 -5.42
CA THR A 3 7.56 -3.34 -6.03
C THR A 3 6.23 -3.08 -6.74
N TYR A 4 5.76 -1.82 -6.75
CA TYR A 4 4.58 -1.43 -7.53
C TYR A 4 4.93 -0.43 -8.64
N SER A 5 4.19 -0.55 -9.74
CA SER A 5 4.22 0.39 -10.86
C SER A 5 3.45 1.66 -10.52
N THR A 6 3.87 2.82 -11.02
CA THR A 6 3.15 4.08 -10.79
C THR A 6 3.35 5.04 -11.95
N ASP A 7 2.35 5.89 -12.18
CA ASP A 7 2.40 7.00 -13.15
C ASP A 7 3.19 8.22 -12.63
N ASN A 8 3.70 8.16 -11.39
CA ASN A 8 4.56 9.19 -10.83
C ASN A 8 6.02 9.05 -11.30
N ASP A 9 6.38 9.83 -12.31
CA ASP A 9 7.70 9.91 -12.92
C ASP A 9 8.75 10.67 -12.08
N LYS A 10 8.36 11.31 -10.97
CA LYS A 10 9.27 12.14 -10.14
C LYS A 10 10.25 11.35 -9.26
N ARG A 11 10.17 10.02 -9.24
CA ARG A 11 11.05 9.17 -8.40
C ARG A 11 12.56 9.46 -8.59
N PRO A 12 13.10 9.61 -9.82
CA PRO A 12 14.50 9.96 -10.03
C PRO A 12 14.85 11.34 -9.48
N THR A 13 13.96 12.33 -9.65
CA THR A 13 14.16 13.69 -9.10
C THR A 13 14.29 13.66 -7.59
N VAL A 14 13.43 12.89 -6.91
CA VAL A 14 13.49 12.74 -5.45
C VAL A 14 14.82 12.12 -5.01
N TYR A 15 15.31 11.10 -5.72
CA TYR A 15 16.64 10.55 -5.44
C TYR A 15 17.76 11.56 -5.65
N GLY A 16 17.67 12.40 -6.68
CA GLY A 16 18.61 13.50 -6.90
C GLY A 16 18.62 14.48 -5.73
N VAL A 17 17.44 14.88 -5.24
CA VAL A 17 17.30 15.77 -4.07
C VAL A 17 17.87 15.13 -2.81
N LEU A 18 17.58 13.84 -2.55
CA LEU A 18 18.15 13.12 -1.41
C LEU A 18 19.67 12.99 -1.53
N GLY A 19 20.21 12.79 -2.73
CA GLY A 19 21.64 12.75 -3.00
C GLY A 19 22.32 14.09 -2.72
N PHE A 20 21.69 15.19 -3.13
CA PHE A 20 22.17 16.54 -2.82
C PHE A 20 22.08 16.87 -1.33
N ALA A 21 20.97 16.51 -0.67
CA ALA A 21 20.81 16.66 0.77
C ALA A 21 21.87 15.85 1.55
N ALA A 22 22.19 14.64 1.09
CA ALA A 22 23.26 13.83 1.68
C ALA A 22 24.63 14.51 1.55
N TYR A 23 24.92 15.14 0.41
CA TYR A 23 26.15 15.90 0.22
C TYR A 23 26.24 17.10 1.18
N LEU A 24 25.16 17.88 1.30
CA LEU A 24 25.11 18.99 2.27
C LEU A 24 25.28 18.50 3.71
N LEU A 25 24.68 17.36 4.07
CA LEU A 25 24.82 16.77 5.39
C LEU A 25 26.28 16.41 5.71
N VAL A 26 27.02 15.86 4.75
CA VAL A 26 28.46 15.58 4.90
C VAL A 26 29.25 16.86 5.16
N LEU A 27 28.96 17.95 4.44
CA LEU A 27 29.61 19.25 4.66
C LEU A 27 29.31 19.82 6.05
N ILE A 28 28.04 19.75 6.48
CA ILE A 28 27.61 20.23 7.79
C ILE A 28 28.29 19.44 8.91
N ILE A 29 28.38 18.10 8.78
CA ILE A 29 29.06 17.26 9.76
C ILE A 29 30.55 17.61 9.82
N GLY A 30 31.22 17.74 8.68
CA GLY A 30 32.64 18.13 8.65
C GLY A 30 32.88 19.50 9.29
N TRP A 31 32.01 20.49 9.00
CA TRP A 31 32.07 21.79 9.65
C TRP A 31 31.84 21.71 11.17
N ALA A 32 30.84 20.93 11.60
CA ALA A 32 30.52 20.74 13.01
C ALA A 32 31.66 20.05 13.79
N THR A 33 32.30 19.04 13.21
CA THR A 33 33.44 18.36 13.86
C THR A 33 34.65 19.28 13.95
N SER A 34 34.90 20.12 12.94
CA SER A 34 35.93 21.16 13.02
C SER A 34 35.66 22.19 14.12
N LEU A 35 34.41 22.61 14.34
CA LEU A 35 34.05 23.52 15.43
C LEU A 35 34.24 22.88 16.81
N LEU A 36 33.81 21.62 16.96
CA LEU A 36 33.87 20.91 18.24
C LEU A 36 35.28 20.41 18.59
N ALA A 37 36.19 20.37 17.62
CA ALA A 37 37.59 19.98 17.81
C ALA A 37 38.31 20.78 18.90
N ALA A 38 37.90 22.02 19.16
CA ALA A 38 38.46 22.84 20.24
C ALA A 38 38.25 22.25 21.64
N GLY A 39 37.12 21.56 21.86
CA GLY A 39 36.81 20.87 23.12
C GLY A 39 37.11 19.37 23.10
N LEU A 40 37.10 18.76 21.90
CA LEU A 40 37.34 17.33 21.70
C LEU A 40 38.26 17.11 20.48
N PRO A 41 39.59 17.21 20.63
CA PRO A 41 40.52 17.13 19.49
C PRO A 41 40.41 15.82 18.69
N ALA A 42 40.02 14.71 19.35
CA ALA A 42 39.92 13.39 18.73
C ALA A 42 38.89 13.28 17.59
N ILE A 43 37.92 14.20 17.49
CA ILE A 43 36.91 14.19 16.43
C ILE A 43 37.22 15.15 15.28
N ALA A 44 38.34 15.87 15.34
CA ALA A 44 38.72 16.86 14.35
C ALA A 44 38.80 16.25 12.94
N GLY A 45 38.05 16.83 11.99
CA GLY A 45 38.02 16.34 10.61
C GLY A 45 37.22 15.03 10.42
N GLY A 46 36.56 14.54 11.47
CA GLY A 46 35.63 13.41 11.37
C GLY A 46 34.47 13.73 10.43
N THR A 47 34.13 12.78 9.57
CA THR A 47 32.98 12.88 8.66
C THR A 47 32.38 11.51 8.40
N ILE A 48 31.23 11.49 7.72
CA ILE A 48 30.61 10.27 7.21
C ILE A 48 30.75 10.21 5.69
N SER A 49 30.74 9.00 5.13
CA SER A 49 30.72 8.87 3.68
C SER A 49 29.39 9.38 3.12
N TRP A 50 29.43 9.98 1.93
CA TRP A 50 28.22 10.40 1.22
C TRP A 50 27.25 9.23 1.00
N GLY A 51 27.77 8.04 0.69
CA GLY A 51 26.95 6.83 0.53
C GLY A 51 26.19 6.44 1.81
N LEU A 52 26.83 6.58 2.99
CA LEU A 52 26.16 6.34 4.27
C LEU A 52 25.07 7.39 4.54
N ALA A 53 25.39 8.67 4.36
CA ALA A 53 24.43 9.77 4.50
C ALA A 53 23.21 9.56 3.58
N PHE A 54 23.46 9.25 2.30
CA PHE A 54 22.41 9.00 1.30
C PHE A 54 21.55 7.78 1.65
N THR A 55 22.17 6.71 2.14
CA THR A 55 21.46 5.50 2.55
C THR A 55 20.51 5.80 3.71
N ILE A 56 20.98 6.51 4.74
CA ILE A 56 20.16 6.87 5.91
C ILE A 56 18.99 7.75 5.49
N LEU A 57 19.25 8.83 4.74
CA LEU A 57 18.20 9.75 4.27
C LEU A 57 17.18 9.05 3.38
N SER A 58 17.64 8.25 2.42
CA SER A 58 16.76 7.49 1.52
C SER A 58 15.93 6.46 2.28
N ALA A 59 16.52 5.74 3.23
CA ALA A 59 15.81 4.75 4.01
C ALA A 59 14.76 5.38 4.94
N GLY A 60 15.05 6.56 5.51
CA GLY A 60 14.08 7.36 6.26
C GLY A 60 12.94 7.86 5.38
N PHE A 61 13.25 8.38 4.20
CA PHE A 61 12.26 8.84 3.24
C PHE A 61 11.34 7.70 2.76
N ILE A 62 11.92 6.56 2.34
CA ILE A 62 11.18 5.40 1.81
C ILE A 62 10.22 4.82 2.85
N ARG A 63 10.62 4.76 4.12
CA ARG A 63 9.78 4.18 5.18
C ARG A 63 8.71 5.13 5.67
N ARG A 64 9.05 6.40 5.94
CA ARG A 64 8.14 7.35 6.61
C ARG A 64 8.05 8.72 5.96
N GLY A 65 9.15 9.26 5.44
CA GLY A 65 9.19 10.64 4.94
C GLY A 65 8.20 10.92 3.80
N TRP A 66 7.91 9.93 2.96
CA TRP A 66 6.99 10.05 1.84
C TRP A 66 5.53 10.32 2.24
N LYS A 67 5.11 9.97 3.46
CA LYS A 67 3.75 10.20 3.96
C LYS A 67 3.50 11.63 4.42
N THR A 68 4.58 12.42 4.59
CA THR A 68 4.51 13.73 5.23
C THR A 68 3.82 14.78 4.34
N PRO A 69 3.18 15.80 4.93
CA PRO A 69 2.60 16.92 4.18
C PRO A 69 3.62 17.67 3.32
N VAL A 70 4.88 17.73 3.77
CA VAL A 70 5.99 18.34 3.01
C VAL A 70 6.28 17.55 1.74
N ALA A 71 6.36 16.22 1.82
CA ALA A 71 6.58 15.37 0.65
C ALA A 71 5.42 15.48 -0.36
N ARG A 72 4.18 15.60 0.14
CA ARG A 72 2.99 15.76 -0.72
C ARG A 72 2.93 17.14 -1.39
N SER A 73 3.13 18.21 -0.64
CA SER A 73 3.08 19.60 -1.14
C SER A 73 4.19 19.92 -2.14
N THR A 74 5.40 19.38 -1.94
CA THR A 74 6.52 19.53 -2.89
C THR A 74 6.38 18.65 -4.14
N GLY A 75 5.39 17.75 -4.16
CA GLY A 75 5.24 16.74 -5.20
C GLY A 75 6.31 15.65 -5.18
N ALA A 76 7.13 15.56 -4.13
CA ALA A 76 8.10 14.49 -3.92
C ALA A 76 7.40 13.13 -3.70
N SER A 77 6.19 13.14 -3.14
CA SER A 77 5.32 11.96 -3.10
C SER A 77 3.91 12.33 -3.52
N ARG A 78 3.52 11.87 -4.71
CA ARG A 78 2.11 11.86 -5.16
C ARG A 78 1.40 10.55 -4.83
N ALA A 79 2.15 9.52 -4.45
CA ALA A 79 1.58 8.24 -4.07
C ALA A 79 0.70 8.43 -2.82
N PRO A 80 -0.61 8.09 -2.90
CA PRO A 80 -1.47 8.06 -1.73
C PRO A 80 -0.99 6.99 -0.75
N ASP A 81 -1.37 7.16 0.51
CA ASP A 81 -1.08 6.18 1.54
C ASP A 81 -2.26 5.21 1.68
N PHE A 82 -2.10 3.99 1.15
CA PHE A 82 -3.04 2.90 1.30
C PHE A 82 -2.79 2.10 2.59
N SER A 83 -1.67 2.32 3.28
CA SER A 83 -1.22 1.47 4.40
C SER A 83 -2.25 1.40 5.52
N GLY A 84 -2.39 0.24 6.15
CA GLY A 84 -3.22 0.04 7.34
C GLY A 84 -4.24 -1.07 7.16
N ASP A 85 -5.06 -1.23 8.19
CA ASP A 85 -6.16 -2.18 8.23
C ASP A 85 -7.44 -1.55 7.69
N TRP A 86 -8.20 -2.33 6.93
CA TRP A 86 -9.50 -1.94 6.41
C TRP A 86 -10.50 -3.07 6.65
N LYS A 87 -11.76 -2.70 6.88
CA LYS A 87 -12.86 -3.66 7.04
C LYS A 87 -14.04 -3.27 6.16
N GLY A 88 -14.75 -4.27 5.68
CA GLY A 88 -15.96 -4.07 4.91
C GLY A 88 -16.40 -5.38 4.28
N TYR A 89 -16.72 -5.36 2.99
CA TYR A 89 -17.30 -6.51 2.33
C TYR A 89 -16.88 -6.67 0.87
N ILE A 90 -17.08 -7.89 0.38
CA ILE A 90 -17.05 -8.26 -1.03
C ILE A 90 -18.46 -8.67 -1.42
N LYS A 91 -19.03 -8.00 -2.42
CA LYS A 91 -20.31 -8.39 -3.03
C LYS A 91 -20.01 -9.33 -4.20
N THR A 92 -20.32 -10.61 -4.06
CA THR A 92 -19.82 -11.67 -4.95
C THR A 92 -20.88 -12.21 -5.90
N SER A 93 -20.50 -12.51 -7.15
CA SER A 93 -21.33 -13.22 -8.12
C SER A 93 -21.39 -14.75 -7.90
N TYR A 94 -20.81 -15.25 -6.80
CA TYR A 94 -20.81 -16.67 -6.49
C TYR A 94 -22.23 -17.15 -6.14
N GLU A 95 -22.72 -18.13 -6.89
CA GLU A 95 -24.08 -18.68 -6.73
C GLU A 95 -24.17 -19.88 -5.76
N GLY A 96 -23.04 -20.29 -5.17
CA GLY A 96 -23.02 -21.39 -4.20
C GLY A 96 -23.47 -20.99 -2.80
N HIS A 97 -23.49 -21.95 -1.89
CA HIS A 97 -23.82 -21.68 -0.49
C HIS A 97 -22.72 -20.83 0.18
N ILE A 98 -23.13 -19.83 0.96
CA ILE A 98 -22.26 -19.02 1.80
C ILE A 98 -22.82 -19.11 3.21
N ASP A 99 -21.99 -19.57 4.15
CA ASP A 99 -22.37 -19.70 5.55
C ASP A 99 -22.77 -18.34 6.14
N GLU A 100 -23.78 -18.33 7.01
CA GLU A 100 -24.29 -17.09 7.62
C GLU A 100 -23.20 -16.32 8.38
N GLU A 101 -22.22 -17.04 8.93
CA GLU A 101 -21.07 -16.50 9.68
C GLU A 101 -20.10 -15.72 8.77
N ALA A 102 -20.03 -16.06 7.49
CA ALA A 102 -19.22 -15.36 6.50
C ALA A 102 -19.91 -14.12 5.92
N LEU A 103 -21.21 -13.94 6.15
CA LEU A 103 -21.97 -12.80 5.63
C LEU A 103 -21.67 -11.51 6.40
N HIS A 104 -21.60 -10.41 5.68
CA HIS A 104 -21.49 -9.08 6.28
C HIS A 104 -22.83 -8.67 6.91
N GLU A 105 -22.79 -7.88 8.00
CA GLU A 105 -24.01 -7.41 8.70
C GLU A 105 -24.99 -6.62 7.82
N SER A 106 -24.47 -6.02 6.74
CA SER A 106 -25.25 -5.28 5.74
C SER A 106 -25.70 -6.12 4.55
N ASN A 107 -25.55 -7.45 4.62
CA ASN A 107 -26.01 -8.35 3.58
C ASN A 107 -27.53 -8.30 3.43
N ASP A 108 -27.99 -8.34 2.19
CA ASP A 108 -29.40 -8.45 1.85
C ASP A 108 -29.62 -9.83 1.22
N THR A 109 -30.37 -10.69 1.91
CA THR A 109 -30.64 -12.06 1.47
C THR A 109 -31.52 -12.13 0.22
N GLU A 110 -32.24 -11.05 -0.11
CA GLU A 110 -33.06 -10.97 -1.32
C GLU A 110 -32.29 -10.41 -2.53
N ALA A 111 -31.07 -9.90 -2.32
CA ALA A 111 -30.24 -9.37 -3.40
C ALA A 111 -29.62 -10.48 -4.26
N GLU A 112 -29.46 -10.22 -5.56
CA GLU A 112 -28.86 -11.15 -6.52
C GLU A 112 -27.41 -11.56 -6.17
N MET A 113 -26.68 -10.70 -5.47
CA MET A 113 -25.31 -10.96 -5.04
C MET A 113 -25.18 -10.66 -3.55
N GLN A 114 -24.67 -11.65 -2.81
CA GLN A 114 -24.47 -11.57 -1.37
C GLN A 114 -23.19 -10.82 -1.01
N ARG A 115 -23.20 -10.17 0.16
CA ARG A 115 -22.06 -9.47 0.76
C ARG A 115 -21.37 -10.37 1.78
N VAL A 116 -20.13 -10.73 1.50
CA VAL A 116 -19.25 -11.50 2.39
C VAL A 116 -18.40 -10.53 3.19
N ALA A 117 -18.29 -10.73 4.50
CA ALA A 117 -17.43 -9.93 5.35
C ALA A 117 -15.96 -10.13 4.97
N ALA A 118 -15.22 -9.02 4.85
CA ALA A 118 -13.84 -9.06 4.41
C ALA A 118 -12.97 -8.02 5.13
N LYS A 119 -11.70 -8.38 5.30
CA LYS A 119 -10.65 -7.53 5.86
C LYS A 119 -9.55 -7.36 4.84
N LEU A 120 -8.96 -6.17 4.80
CA LEU A 120 -7.83 -5.85 3.94
C LEU A 120 -6.70 -5.29 4.81
N HIS A 121 -5.54 -5.91 4.75
CA HIS A 121 -4.31 -5.40 5.37
C HIS A 121 -3.37 -4.93 4.27
N ILE A 122 -2.97 -3.66 4.32
CA ILE A 122 -2.05 -3.09 3.33
C ILE A 122 -0.77 -2.62 4.01
N ASP A 123 0.35 -3.23 3.61
CA ASP A 123 1.68 -2.73 3.92
C ASP A 123 2.18 -1.89 2.75
N GLN A 124 2.52 -0.62 2.98
CA GLN A 124 3.08 0.24 1.93
C GLN A 124 4.30 1.04 2.40
N THR A 125 5.32 1.03 1.54
CA THR A 125 6.42 1.99 1.56
C THR A 125 6.36 2.83 0.28
N TRP A 126 7.22 3.84 0.16
CA TRP A 126 7.26 4.64 -1.06
C TRP A 126 7.52 3.84 -2.36
N ARG A 127 8.04 2.60 -2.27
CA ARG A 127 8.40 1.77 -3.44
C ARG A 127 7.72 0.41 -3.50
N LYS A 128 7.31 -0.12 -2.35
CA LYS A 128 6.81 -1.49 -2.22
C LYS A 128 5.43 -1.46 -1.58
N ILE A 129 4.61 -2.42 -1.96
CA ILE A 129 3.30 -2.66 -1.38
C ILE A 129 3.09 -4.17 -1.21
N SER A 130 2.30 -4.58 -0.22
CA SER A 130 1.57 -5.83 -0.25
C SER A 130 0.15 -5.59 0.22
N VAL A 131 -0.78 -6.31 -0.38
CA VAL A 131 -2.18 -6.33 -0.04
C VAL A 131 -2.50 -7.76 0.34
N HIS A 132 -3.00 -7.93 1.56
CA HIS A 132 -3.50 -9.18 2.07
C HIS A 132 -4.99 -9.02 2.32
N LEU A 133 -5.81 -9.86 1.71
CA LEU A 133 -7.25 -9.87 1.89
C LEU A 133 -7.64 -11.17 2.58
N SER A 134 -8.46 -11.07 3.61
CA SER A 134 -9.02 -12.23 4.31
C SER A 134 -10.53 -12.12 4.45
N THR A 135 -11.17 -13.27 4.32
CA THR A 135 -12.59 -13.54 4.58
C THR A 135 -12.65 -14.71 5.55
N GLU A 136 -13.84 -15.12 6.00
CA GLU A 136 -13.94 -16.32 6.87
C GLU A 136 -13.41 -17.59 6.19
N ASN A 137 -13.63 -17.72 4.87
CA ASN A 137 -13.40 -18.98 4.16
C ASN A 137 -12.17 -18.94 3.23
N SER A 138 -11.51 -17.78 3.10
CA SER A 138 -10.42 -17.64 2.12
C SER A 138 -9.52 -16.44 2.39
N GLU A 139 -8.25 -16.57 2.00
CA GLU A 139 -7.24 -15.52 2.07
C GLU A 139 -6.54 -15.34 0.72
N SER A 140 -6.03 -14.14 0.45
CA SER A 140 -5.27 -13.86 -0.76
C SER A 140 -4.19 -12.82 -0.54
N ASP A 141 -3.08 -13.01 -1.25
CA ASP A 141 -1.93 -12.12 -1.22
C ASP A 141 -1.64 -11.55 -2.60
N SER A 142 -1.28 -10.26 -2.62
CA SER A 142 -0.89 -9.58 -3.84
C SER A 142 0.44 -10.12 -4.40
N THR A 143 0.46 -10.40 -5.69
CA THR A 143 1.66 -10.80 -6.44
C THR A 143 2.25 -9.64 -7.26
N GLY A 144 1.43 -8.64 -7.59
CA GLY A 144 1.83 -7.42 -8.29
C GLY A 144 0.81 -6.30 -8.09
N ALA A 145 1.25 -5.04 -8.19
CA ALA A 145 0.35 -3.89 -8.08
C ALA A 145 0.79 -2.68 -8.90
N THR A 146 -0.20 -1.85 -9.22
CA THR A 146 -0.06 -0.55 -9.86
C THR A 146 -0.81 0.50 -9.07
N VAL A 147 -0.17 1.63 -8.82
CA VAL A 147 -0.75 2.80 -8.14
C VAL A 147 -0.80 3.97 -9.11
N LEU A 148 -2.01 4.41 -9.44
CA LEU A 148 -2.24 5.54 -10.34
C LEU A 148 -2.68 6.77 -9.56
N THR A 149 -2.11 7.91 -9.93
CA THR A 149 -2.25 9.19 -9.22
C THR A 149 -2.68 10.34 -10.13
N LYS A 150 -3.03 10.02 -11.38
CA LYS A 150 -3.41 10.98 -12.42
C LYS A 150 -4.46 11.98 -11.95
N GLU A 151 -4.18 13.26 -12.23
CA GLU A 151 -5.09 14.37 -11.97
C GLU A 151 -6.47 14.15 -12.64
N GLY A 152 -7.54 14.45 -11.89
CA GLY A 152 -8.92 14.32 -12.35
C GLY A 152 -9.58 12.95 -12.13
N ARG A 153 -8.88 11.97 -11.53
CA ARG A 153 -9.47 10.73 -11.02
C ARG A 153 -9.09 10.50 -9.56
N TRP A 154 -9.90 9.69 -8.86
CA TRP A 154 -9.52 9.18 -7.55
C TRP A 154 -8.24 8.35 -7.67
N PRO A 155 -7.28 8.47 -6.74
CA PRO A 155 -6.11 7.60 -6.74
C PRO A 155 -6.54 6.13 -6.70
N SER A 156 -5.95 5.29 -7.53
CA SER A 156 -6.34 3.88 -7.62
C SER A 156 -5.19 2.93 -7.33
N LEU A 157 -5.55 1.77 -6.78
CA LEU A 157 -4.72 0.62 -6.52
C LEU A 157 -5.31 -0.56 -7.30
N THR A 158 -4.62 -0.95 -8.37
CA THR A 158 -4.93 -2.18 -9.11
C THR A 158 -3.91 -3.22 -8.71
N TYR A 159 -4.33 -4.41 -8.25
CA TYR A 159 -3.43 -5.47 -7.85
C TYR A 159 -3.88 -6.84 -8.36
N GLN A 160 -2.90 -7.67 -8.68
CA GLN A 160 -3.07 -9.10 -8.94
C GLN A 160 -2.88 -9.84 -7.63
N TYR A 161 -3.67 -10.89 -7.40
CA TYR A 161 -3.58 -11.70 -6.21
C TYR A 161 -3.61 -13.19 -6.56
N GLY A 162 -2.98 -13.98 -5.70
CA GLY A 162 -3.20 -15.43 -5.62
C GLY A 162 -4.02 -15.72 -4.36
N ASN A 163 -5.08 -16.51 -4.50
CA ASN A 163 -5.90 -16.97 -3.40
C ASN A 163 -5.52 -18.39 -3.01
N GLU A 164 -5.33 -18.62 -1.71
CA GLU A 164 -5.20 -19.94 -1.11
C GLU A 164 -6.46 -20.18 -0.26
N PRO A 165 -7.27 -21.21 -0.57
CA PRO A 165 -8.44 -21.54 0.22
C PRO A 165 -8.01 -22.12 1.59
N ASP A 166 -8.79 -21.87 2.64
CA ASP A 166 -8.49 -22.43 3.97
C ASP A 166 -8.65 -23.96 3.96
N VAL A 167 -7.95 -24.65 4.85
CA VAL A 167 -7.95 -26.12 4.99
C VAL A 167 -9.36 -26.65 5.26
N ASP A 168 -10.19 -25.87 5.95
CA ASP A 168 -11.58 -26.22 6.31
C ASP A 168 -12.62 -25.71 5.29
N SER A 169 -12.19 -25.08 4.20
CA SER A 169 -13.10 -24.54 3.17
C SER A 169 -13.77 -25.66 2.35
N GLU A 170 -14.96 -25.36 1.80
CA GLU A 170 -15.67 -26.31 0.93
C GLU A 170 -14.78 -26.78 -0.24
N SER A 171 -14.95 -28.04 -0.66
CA SER A 171 -14.19 -28.63 -1.79
C SER A 171 -14.30 -27.88 -3.13
N SER A 172 -15.26 -26.96 -3.24
CA SER A 172 -15.48 -26.05 -4.38
C SER A 172 -14.48 -24.87 -4.38
N MET A 173 -13.89 -24.52 -3.23
CA MET A 173 -12.85 -23.50 -3.11
C MET A 173 -11.50 -24.05 -3.55
N ARG A 174 -11.09 -23.65 -4.75
CA ARG A 174 -9.77 -23.95 -5.30
C ARG A 174 -8.92 -22.69 -5.30
N ALA A 175 -7.62 -22.88 -5.15
CA ALA A 175 -6.65 -21.82 -5.38
C ALA A 175 -6.88 -21.21 -6.77
N HIS A 176 -6.93 -19.88 -6.83
CA HIS A 176 -7.15 -19.15 -8.06
C HIS A 176 -6.46 -17.80 -8.01
N ASP A 177 -6.07 -17.31 -9.18
CA ASP A 177 -5.56 -15.96 -9.33
C ASP A 177 -6.70 -15.00 -9.68
N GLY A 178 -6.49 -13.71 -9.42
CA GLY A 178 -7.44 -12.69 -9.81
C GLY A 178 -6.82 -11.30 -9.86
N THR A 179 -7.66 -10.32 -10.13
CA THR A 179 -7.29 -8.90 -10.14
C THR A 179 -8.36 -8.11 -9.42
N ALA A 180 -7.94 -7.15 -8.61
CA ALA A 180 -8.82 -6.16 -8.00
C ALA A 180 -8.38 -4.75 -8.41
N ASP A 181 -9.36 -3.86 -8.58
CA ASP A 181 -9.17 -2.45 -8.85
C ASP A 181 -9.94 -1.65 -7.81
N LEU A 182 -9.21 -0.92 -6.96
CA LEU A 182 -9.75 -0.15 -5.85
C LEU A 182 -9.41 1.33 -6.01
N SER A 183 -10.41 2.19 -5.88
CA SER A 183 -10.25 3.64 -5.79
C SER A 183 -10.25 4.10 -4.35
N LEU A 184 -9.26 4.91 -3.97
CA LEU A 184 -9.23 5.58 -2.67
C LEU A 184 -10.07 6.85 -2.74
N LYS A 185 -11.18 6.84 -2.01
CA LYS A 185 -12.09 7.97 -1.86
C LYS A 185 -12.14 8.42 -0.40
N ARG A 186 -12.83 9.54 -0.19
CA ARG A 186 -13.09 10.10 1.13
C ARG A 186 -14.58 10.28 1.32
N ASN A 187 -15.13 9.68 2.38
CA ASN A 187 -16.50 9.86 2.82
C ASN A 187 -16.49 10.63 4.15
N GLY A 188 -16.68 11.95 4.09
CA GLY A 188 -16.48 12.82 5.26
C GLY A 188 -15.01 12.83 5.71
N GLU A 189 -14.73 12.38 6.93
CA GLU A 189 -13.37 12.22 7.47
C GLU A 189 -12.79 10.81 7.25
N GLN A 190 -13.63 9.87 6.78
CA GLN A 190 -13.29 8.46 6.63
C GLN A 190 -12.66 8.21 5.25
N ASP A 191 -11.52 7.52 5.22
CA ASP A 191 -10.96 7.00 3.97
C ASP A 191 -11.68 5.69 3.61
N VAL A 192 -12.03 5.55 2.34
CA VAL A 192 -12.76 4.40 1.78
C VAL A 192 -12.03 3.85 0.56
N LEU A 193 -11.92 2.53 0.47
CA LEU A 193 -11.55 1.83 -0.76
C LEU A 193 -12.77 1.18 -1.37
N GLU A 194 -13.04 1.47 -2.63
CA GLU A 194 -14.15 0.88 -3.36
C GLU A 194 -13.76 0.52 -4.79
N GLY A 195 -14.36 -0.53 -5.32
CA GLY A 195 -14.15 -0.92 -6.70
C GLY A 195 -14.59 -2.34 -6.96
N PHE A 196 -13.83 -3.08 -7.77
CA PHE A 196 -14.25 -4.36 -8.30
C PHE A 196 -13.12 -5.39 -8.24
N TYR A 197 -13.50 -6.67 -8.20
CA TYR A 197 -12.58 -7.78 -8.43
C TYR A 197 -13.08 -8.69 -9.55
N TYR A 198 -12.12 -9.40 -10.13
CA TYR A 198 -12.34 -10.41 -11.15
C TYR A 198 -11.42 -11.58 -10.85
N THR A 199 -11.97 -12.79 -10.85
CA THR A 199 -11.19 -14.02 -10.73
C THR A 199 -10.78 -14.51 -12.11
N GLY A 200 -9.64 -15.20 -12.16
CA GLY A 200 -9.09 -15.75 -13.39
C GLY A 200 -9.91 -16.91 -13.96
N PRO A 201 -9.47 -17.44 -15.12
CA PRO A 201 -10.11 -18.57 -15.78
C PRO A 201 -10.29 -19.76 -14.82
N GLY A 202 -11.49 -20.35 -14.82
CA GLY A 202 -11.82 -21.52 -14.00
C GLY A 202 -12.69 -21.23 -12.77
N ARG A 203 -12.80 -19.97 -12.33
CA ARG A 203 -13.80 -19.53 -11.34
C ARG A 203 -14.78 -18.50 -11.93
N GLU A 204 -14.27 -17.55 -12.73
CA GLU A 204 -15.06 -16.55 -13.47
C GLU A 204 -16.03 -15.70 -12.62
N ASN A 205 -15.82 -15.69 -11.31
CA ASN A 205 -16.52 -14.81 -10.37
C ASN A 205 -16.01 -13.38 -10.51
N TYR A 206 -16.92 -12.44 -10.33
CA TYR A 206 -16.65 -11.01 -10.26
C TYR A 206 -17.49 -10.39 -9.14
N GLY A 207 -17.19 -9.15 -8.83
CA GLY A 207 -18.00 -8.46 -7.85
C GLY A 207 -17.46 -7.11 -7.44
N GLU A 208 -18.15 -6.52 -6.47
CA GLU A 208 -17.81 -5.21 -5.91
C GLU A 208 -17.09 -5.38 -4.58
N MET A 209 -16.22 -4.43 -4.26
CA MET A 209 -15.49 -4.37 -3.00
C MET A 209 -15.72 -3.01 -2.35
N TYR A 210 -15.90 -3.01 -1.04
CA TYR A 210 -16.01 -1.79 -0.24
C TYR A 210 -15.32 -2.00 1.11
N PHE A 211 -14.42 -1.09 1.46
CA PHE A 211 -13.69 -1.15 2.72
C PHE A 211 -13.50 0.24 3.33
N GLU A 212 -13.61 0.31 4.65
CA GLU A 212 -13.35 1.50 5.45
C GLU A 212 -12.09 1.31 6.28
N ARG A 213 -11.22 2.32 6.22
CA ARG A 213 -9.97 2.33 6.98
C ARG A 213 -10.24 2.24 8.49
N GLN A 214 -9.55 1.36 9.18
CA GLN A 214 -9.62 1.29 10.63
C GLN A 214 -8.68 2.35 11.26
N PRO A 215 -9.05 2.91 12.41
CA PRO A 215 -8.26 3.93 13.11
C PRO A 215 -6.89 3.42 13.59
#